data_AF-A0A1G9RRN1-F1
#
_entry.id   AF-A0A1G9RRN1-F1
#
_cell.length_a   1.000
_cell.length_b   1.000
_cell.length_c   1.000
_cell.angle_alpha   90.00
_cell.angle_beta   90.00
_cell.angle_gamma   90.00
#
_symmetry.space_group_name_H-M   'P 1'
#
loop_
_entity.id
_entity.type
_entity.pdbx_description
1 polymer ?
#
loop_
_entity_poly.entity_id
_entity_poly.type
_entity_poly.pdbx_seq_one_letter_code
_entity_poly.pdbx_strand_id
1 'polypeptide(L)'
;MTETAVESTPGKESGGAASSATTDEQLIAMLVDRARTDGLQLTGEGGLLQQLTKRVLESALEGEITDHVGYDKHDSEGRNSGNSRNGTRAKTVLTDVGPVEVKVPRDTAGTFEPQIVKKRQRRLDRRR
;
A
#
# COMPACT_ATOMS: atom_id res chain seq x y z
N MET A 1 -38.18 -45.18 -22.66
CA MET A 1 -38.83 -44.49 -21.52
C MET A 1 -37.74 -44.29 -20.48
N THR A 2 -37.17 -43.12 -20.23
CA THR A 2 -37.57 -41.73 -20.49
C THR A 2 -36.30 -40.88 -20.66
N GLU A 3 -36.33 -39.98 -21.63
CA GLU A 3 -35.41 -38.84 -21.75
C GLU A 3 -35.57 -37.90 -20.55
N THR A 4 -34.50 -37.26 -20.12
CA THR A 4 -34.58 -35.95 -19.46
C THR A 4 -33.34 -35.15 -19.81
N ALA A 5 -33.55 -34.16 -20.68
CA ALA A 5 -32.66 -33.04 -20.91
C ALA A 5 -32.95 -31.94 -19.87
N VAL A 6 -31.91 -31.28 -19.37
CA VAL A 6 -31.91 -29.91 -18.84
C VAL A 6 -30.43 -29.50 -18.73
N GLU A 7 -29.89 -28.76 -19.69
CA GLU A 7 -29.98 -27.31 -19.91
C GLU A 7 -28.72 -26.62 -19.39
N SER A 8 -27.99 -26.03 -20.33
CA SER A 8 -26.82 -25.21 -20.12
C SER A 8 -27.20 -23.93 -19.36
N THR A 9 -26.33 -23.48 -18.48
CA THR A 9 -26.23 -22.06 -18.14
C THR A 9 -24.76 -21.66 -18.16
N PRO A 10 -24.34 -20.73 -19.04
CA PRO A 10 -22.99 -20.19 -19.02
C PRO A 10 -22.93 -19.09 -17.95
N GLY A 11 -22.31 -19.40 -16.82
CA GLY A 11 -22.06 -18.44 -15.73
C GLY A 11 -20.89 -17.51 -16.05
N LYS A 12 -21.15 -16.52 -16.93
CA LYS A 12 -20.65 -15.14 -16.90
C LYS A 12 -19.14 -14.91 -16.62
N GLU A 13 -18.35 -14.82 -17.69
CA GLU A 13 -17.10 -14.06 -17.66
C GLU A 13 -17.36 -12.54 -17.67
N SER A 14 -16.46 -11.85 -16.96
CA SER A 14 -15.97 -10.48 -17.16
C SER A 14 -16.95 -9.30 -17.24
N GLY A 15 -17.02 -8.50 -16.18
CA GLY A 15 -17.57 -7.14 -16.19
C GLY A 15 -16.80 -6.10 -15.36
N GLY A 16 -15.72 -6.49 -14.68
CA GLY A 16 -15.05 -5.62 -13.68
C GLY A 16 -14.13 -4.52 -14.25
N ALA A 17 -13.51 -4.76 -15.41
CA ALA A 17 -12.38 -3.93 -15.86
C ALA A 17 -12.76 -2.51 -16.32
N ALA A 18 -13.95 -2.33 -16.92
CA ALA A 18 -14.37 -1.02 -17.43
C ALA A 18 -14.85 -0.07 -16.31
N SER A 19 -15.46 -0.61 -15.25
CA SER A 19 -15.91 0.18 -14.11
C SER A 19 -14.76 0.63 -13.20
N SER A 20 -13.71 -0.20 -13.05
CA SER A 20 -12.53 0.17 -12.27
C SER A 20 -11.70 1.25 -12.99
N ALA A 21 -11.54 1.15 -14.31
CA ALA A 21 -10.80 2.15 -15.09
C ALA A 21 -11.43 3.55 -14.99
N THR A 22 -12.76 3.64 -15.05
CA THR A 22 -13.49 4.91 -14.87
C THR A 22 -13.28 5.49 -13.46
N THR A 23 -13.19 4.61 -12.46
CA THR A 23 -12.99 5.01 -11.05
C THR A 23 -11.57 5.53 -10.82
N ASP A 24 -10.58 4.86 -11.41
CA ASP A 24 -9.18 5.26 -11.30
C ASP A 24 -8.95 6.62 -11.97
N GLU A 25 -9.52 6.87 -13.15
CA GLU A 25 -9.46 8.16 -13.83
C GLU A 25 -10.06 9.29 -12.99
N GLN A 26 -11.21 9.04 -12.35
CA GLN A 26 -11.85 10.01 -11.45
C GLN A 26 -10.99 10.32 -10.22
N LEU A 27 -10.38 9.30 -9.62
CA LEU A 27 -9.47 9.48 -8.48
C LEU A 27 -8.22 10.27 -8.88
N ILE A 28 -7.64 9.98 -10.05
CA ILE A 28 -6.49 10.71 -10.59
C ILE A 28 -6.86 12.17 -10.82
N ALA A 29 -8.01 12.46 -11.43
CA ALA A 29 -8.49 13.82 -11.63
C ALA A 29 -8.63 14.57 -10.30
N MET A 30 -9.24 13.94 -9.29
CA MET A 30 -9.38 14.52 -7.95
C MET A 30 -8.03 14.84 -7.30
N LEU A 31 -7.04 13.94 -7.40
CA LEU A 31 -5.70 14.15 -6.87
C LEU A 31 -4.98 15.32 -7.56
N VAL A 32 -5.11 15.43 -8.89
CA VAL A 32 -4.51 16.53 -9.67
C VAL A 32 -5.16 17.87 -9.31
N ASP A 33 -6.48 17.93 -9.19
CA ASP A 33 -7.19 19.16 -8.81
C ASP A 33 -6.84 19.61 -7.40
N ARG A 34 -6.71 18.67 -6.46
CA ARG A 34 -6.23 18.96 -5.10
C ARG A 34 -4.80 19.49 -5.13
N ALA A 35 -3.91 18.84 -5.87
CA ALA A 35 -2.52 19.28 -6.00
C ALA A 35 -2.40 20.70 -6.58
N ARG A 36 -3.22 21.03 -7.59
CA ARG A 36 -3.29 22.37 -8.16
C ARG A 36 -3.77 23.40 -7.14
N THR A 37 -4.80 23.05 -6.36
CA THR A 37 -5.33 23.92 -5.30
C THR A 37 -4.29 24.21 -4.21
N ASP A 38 -3.50 23.19 -3.84
CA ASP A 38 -2.46 23.28 -2.83
C ASP A 38 -1.14 23.87 -3.37
N GLY A 39 -1.07 24.22 -4.66
CA GLY A 39 0.13 24.75 -5.31
C GLY A 39 1.29 23.75 -5.38
N LEU A 40 0.98 22.45 -5.34
CA LEU A 40 1.98 21.38 -5.35
C LEU A 40 2.52 21.16 -6.77
N GLN A 41 3.85 21.07 -6.86
CA GLN A 41 4.50 20.62 -8.09
C GLN A 41 4.23 19.14 -8.31
N LEU A 42 4.19 18.71 -9.59
CA LEU A 42 4.01 17.28 -9.92
C LEU A 42 5.18 16.44 -9.38
N THR A 43 6.41 16.93 -9.59
CA THR A 43 7.68 16.31 -9.18
C THR A 43 8.50 17.29 -8.33
N GLY A 44 9.52 16.78 -7.65
CA GLY A 44 10.42 17.58 -6.80
C GLY A 44 10.10 17.41 -5.32
N GLU A 45 10.87 18.10 -4.47
CA GLU A 45 10.71 18.03 -3.02
C GLU A 45 9.33 18.55 -2.61
N GLY A 46 8.60 17.75 -1.82
CA GLY A 46 7.23 18.03 -1.43
C GLY A 46 6.19 17.84 -2.55
N GLY A 47 6.59 17.44 -3.76
CA GLY A 47 5.67 17.29 -4.90
C GLY A 47 4.66 16.15 -4.74
N LEU A 48 3.61 16.17 -5.56
CA LEU A 48 2.51 15.20 -5.53
C LEU A 48 3.01 13.75 -5.60
N LEU A 49 3.88 13.44 -6.55
CA LEU A 49 4.38 12.07 -6.74
C LEU A 49 5.25 11.60 -5.56
N GLN A 50 5.97 12.51 -4.90
CA GLN A 50 6.75 12.19 -3.71
C GLN A 50 5.85 11.86 -2.52
N GLN A 51 4.78 12.64 -2.32
CA GLN A 51 3.78 12.39 -1.28
C GLN A 51 3.00 11.09 -1.53
N LEU A 52 2.64 10.81 -2.78
CA LEU A 52 1.97 9.57 -3.16
C LEU A 52 2.89 8.36 -2.91
N THR A 53 4.14 8.44 -3.35
CA THR A 53 5.14 7.38 -3.12
C THR A 53 5.32 7.11 -1.63
N LYS A 54 5.41 8.17 -0.81
CA LYS A 54 5.44 8.05 0.65
C LYS A 54 4.23 7.27 1.18
N ARG A 55 3.03 7.68 0.78
CA ARG A 55 1.78 7.08 1.26
C ARG A 55 1.70 5.60 0.90
N VAL A 56 2.04 5.25 -0.35
CA VAL A 56 2.06 3.87 -0.84
C VAL A 56 3.06 3.03 -0.06
N LEU A 57 4.28 3.52 0.15
CA LEU A 57 5.29 2.80 0.93
C LEU A 57 4.87 2.59 2.39
N GLU A 58 4.35 3.63 3.06
CA GLU A 58 3.88 3.53 4.43
C GLU A 58 2.68 2.58 4.57
N SER A 59 1.72 2.64 3.66
CA SER A 59 0.56 1.73 3.64
C SER A 59 0.99 0.28 3.44
N ALA A 60 1.93 0.03 2.54
CA ALA A 60 2.39 -1.33 2.27
C ALA A 60 3.22 -1.89 3.44
N LEU A 61 4.03 -1.06 4.10
CA LEU A 61 4.74 -1.44 5.34
C LEU A 61 3.78 -1.70 6.52
N GLU A 62 2.67 -0.95 6.61
CA GLU A 62 1.64 -1.21 7.62
C GLU A 62 0.95 -2.55 7.35
N GLY A 63 0.70 -2.89 6.08
CA GLY A 63 0.23 -4.23 5.69
C GLY A 63 1.20 -5.32 6.15
N GLU A 64 2.49 -5.18 5.85
CA GLU A 64 3.51 -6.17 6.25
C GLU A 64 3.56 -6.40 7.77
N ILE A 65 3.47 -5.35 8.60
CA ILE A 65 3.47 -5.55 10.05
C ILE A 65 2.16 -6.16 10.55
N THR A 66 1.04 -5.86 9.89
CA THR A 66 -0.26 -6.47 10.18
C THR A 66 -0.19 -7.98 9.97
N ASP A 67 0.35 -8.41 8.83
CA ASP A 67 0.57 -9.82 8.53
C ASP A 67 1.55 -10.48 9.52
N HIS A 68 2.61 -9.75 9.91
CA HIS A 68 3.62 -10.24 10.86
C HIS A 68 3.09 -10.44 12.28
N VAL A 69 2.31 -9.48 12.81
CA VAL A 69 1.76 -9.57 14.17
C VAL A 69 0.42 -10.31 14.23
N GLY A 70 -0.27 -10.47 13.11
CA GLY A 70 -1.51 -11.22 12.96
C GLY A 70 -2.78 -10.46 13.33
N TYR A 71 -2.73 -9.14 13.48
CA TYR A 71 -3.89 -8.31 13.83
C TYR A 71 -3.71 -6.85 13.39
N ASP A 72 -4.82 -6.12 13.26
CA ASP A 72 -4.84 -4.73 12.82
C ASP A 72 -4.41 -3.71 13.89
N LYS A 73 -4.11 -2.49 13.47
CA LYS A 73 -3.69 -1.45 14.42
C LYS A 73 -4.86 -1.13 15.37
N HIS A 74 -4.58 -1.16 16.67
CA HIS A 74 -5.57 -0.97 17.75
C HIS A 74 -6.60 -2.09 17.91
N ASP A 75 -6.42 -3.22 17.23
CA ASP A 75 -7.29 -4.37 17.42
C ASP A 75 -7.14 -4.96 18.83
N SER A 76 -8.27 -5.35 19.41
CA SER A 76 -8.35 -6.08 20.67
C SER A 76 -7.70 -7.48 20.59
N GLU A 77 -7.66 -8.10 19.40
CA GLU A 77 -7.00 -9.39 19.17
C GLU A 77 -5.51 -9.36 19.54
N GLY A 78 -4.89 -8.19 19.47
CA GLY A 78 -3.49 -8.01 19.86
C GLY A 78 -3.20 -8.12 21.36
N ARG A 79 -4.21 -8.09 22.23
CA ARG A 79 -4.02 -8.14 23.68
C ARG A 79 -3.54 -9.52 24.11
N ASN A 80 -2.46 -9.58 24.89
CA ASN A 80 -1.85 -10.82 25.38
C ASN A 80 -1.32 -11.76 24.26
N SER A 81 -1.08 -11.25 23.05
CA SER A 81 -0.56 -12.03 21.91
C SER A 81 0.96 -12.31 21.97
N GLY A 82 1.66 -11.82 22.99
CA GLY A 82 3.10 -12.01 23.19
C GLY A 82 4.00 -11.09 22.34
N ASN A 83 3.51 -10.56 21.21
CA ASN A 83 4.19 -9.52 20.43
C ASN A 83 3.25 -8.36 20.11
N SER A 84 3.79 -7.16 19.95
CA SER A 84 2.96 -5.99 19.66
C SER A 84 3.63 -4.97 18.76
N ARG A 85 2.81 -4.18 18.05
CA ARG A 85 3.30 -2.99 17.35
C ARG A 85 3.92 -2.02 18.38
N ASN A 86 5.13 -1.52 18.11
CA ASN A 86 5.90 -0.63 18.99
C ASN A 86 6.21 0.70 18.30
N GLY A 87 5.19 1.33 17.70
CA GLY A 87 5.33 2.60 16.99
C GLY A 87 6.11 2.48 15.68
N THR A 88 6.71 3.58 15.25
CA THR A 88 7.40 3.69 13.96
C THR A 88 8.75 4.39 14.09
N ARG A 89 9.61 4.21 13.08
CA ARG A 89 10.89 4.92 12.95
C ARG A 89 10.98 5.62 11.59
N ALA A 90 11.39 6.88 11.59
CA ALA A 90 11.65 7.62 10.36
C ALA A 90 12.85 7.04 9.60
N LYS A 91 12.70 6.93 8.28
CA LYS A 91 13.75 6.47 7.37
C LYS A 91 13.61 7.17 6.02
N THR A 92 14.66 7.87 5.60
CA THR A 92 14.76 8.38 4.23
C THR A 92 15.18 7.28 3.28
N VAL A 93 14.41 7.10 2.23
CA VAL A 93 14.58 6.14 1.14
C VAL A 93 14.72 6.90 -0.16
N LEU A 94 15.79 6.64 -0.90
CA LEU A 94 16.02 7.23 -2.21
C LEU A 94 15.20 6.47 -3.26
N THR A 95 14.40 7.21 -4.02
CA THR A 95 13.53 6.72 -5.08
C THR A 95 13.76 7.52 -6.35
N ASP A 96 13.25 7.05 -7.48
CA ASP A 96 13.32 7.78 -8.76
C ASP A 96 12.68 9.19 -8.72
N VAL A 97 11.70 9.42 -7.84
CA VAL A 97 11.06 10.75 -7.66
C VAL A 97 11.78 11.63 -6.62
N GLY A 98 12.92 11.17 -6.10
CA GLY A 98 13.74 11.84 -5.11
C GLY A 98 13.75 11.14 -3.73
N PRO A 99 14.38 11.77 -2.71
CA PRO A 99 14.41 11.24 -1.35
C PRO A 99 13.02 11.31 -0.70
N VAL A 100 12.54 10.20 -0.17
CA VAL A 100 11.24 10.12 0.53
C VAL A 100 11.47 9.69 1.97
N GLU A 101 11.02 10.48 2.93
CA GLU A 101 10.98 10.07 4.34
C GLU A 101 9.71 9.26 4.63
N VAL A 102 9.89 8.00 5.04
CA VAL A 102 8.81 7.08 5.41
C VAL A 102 8.89 6.71 6.90
N LYS A 103 7.74 6.45 7.50
CA LYS A 103 7.62 5.84 8.84
C LYS A 103 7.58 4.33 8.73
N VAL A 104 8.65 3.66 9.18
CA VAL A 104 8.75 2.20 9.16
C VAL A 104 8.21 1.65 10.50
N PRO A 105 7.18 0.79 10.49
CA PRO A 105 6.67 0.18 11.70
C PRO A 105 7.65 -0.85 12.27
N ARG A 106 7.52 -1.15 13.56
CA ARG A 106 8.33 -2.15 14.26
C ARG A 106 7.50 -2.89 15.30
N ASP A 107 7.93 -4.10 15.62
CA ASP A 107 7.36 -4.90 16.69
C ASP A 107 8.18 -4.77 17.99
N THR A 108 7.57 -5.15 19.12
CA THR A 108 8.21 -5.16 20.44
C THR A 108 9.28 -6.23 20.54
N ALA A 109 9.04 -7.41 19.95
CA ALA A 109 9.99 -8.52 19.96
C ALA A 109 11.20 -8.30 19.02
N GLY A 110 11.17 -7.28 18.16
CA GLY A 110 12.25 -6.98 17.21
C GLY A 110 12.42 -8.01 16.09
N THR A 111 11.42 -8.86 15.89
CA THR A 111 11.40 -9.97 14.92
C THR A 111 10.88 -9.57 13.55
N PHE A 112 10.26 -8.39 13.42
CA PHE A 112 9.72 -7.93 12.15
C PHE A 112 10.82 -7.65 11.12
N GLU A 113 10.68 -8.20 9.91
CA GLU A 113 11.59 -8.04 8.79
C GLU A 113 10.87 -7.51 7.54
N PRO A 114 10.81 -6.19 7.35
CA PRO A 114 10.09 -5.60 6.22
C PRO A 114 10.75 -5.99 4.88
N GLN A 115 9.93 -6.28 3.86
CA GLN A 115 10.41 -6.75 2.55
C GLN A 115 10.44 -5.64 1.52
N ILE A 116 9.45 -4.74 1.53
CA ILE A 116 9.37 -3.60 0.60
C ILE A 116 10.52 -2.62 0.84
N VAL A 117 10.78 -2.27 2.11
CA VAL A 117 11.92 -1.43 2.48
C VAL A 117 12.78 -2.15 3.51
N LYS A 118 13.69 -3.02 3.03
CA LYS A 118 14.50 -3.89 3.89
C LYS A 118 15.29 -3.13 4.95
N LYS A 119 15.60 -3.81 6.06
CA LYS A 119 16.48 -3.28 7.11
C LYS A 119 17.76 -2.73 6.48
N ARG A 120 18.14 -1.51 6.85
CA ARG A 120 19.33 -0.76 6.37
C ARG A 120 19.34 -0.39 4.87
N GLN A 121 18.36 -0.82 4.06
CA GLN A 121 18.25 -0.43 2.64
C GLN A 121 17.98 1.07 2.49
N ARG A 122 18.78 1.80 1.71
CA ARG A 122 18.62 3.26 1.51
C ARG A 122 18.15 3.66 0.11
N ARG A 123 18.17 2.76 -0.86
CA ARG A 123 17.72 2.96 -2.24
C ARG A 123 16.72 1.86 -2.60
N LEU A 124 15.59 2.23 -3.19
CA LEU A 124 14.66 1.25 -3.76
C LEU A 124 15.07 0.85 -5.18
N ASP A 125 15.80 1.71 -5.86
CA ASP A 125 16.18 1.47 -7.25
C ASP A 125 17.29 0.42 -7.35
N ARG A 126 17.14 -0.47 -8.33
CA ARG A 126 18.15 -1.46 -8.71
C ARG A 126 19.07 -0.88 -9.76
N ARG A 127 19.88 0.13 -9.42
CA ARG A 127 21.09 0.43 -10.19
C ARG A 127 22.29 0.05 -9.34
N ARG A 128 22.99 -0.99 -9.79
CA ARG A 128 24.33 -1.34 -9.30
C ARG A 128 25.29 -0.20 -9.56
#